data_AF-A0A5K0XGV2-F1
#
_entry.id   AF-A0A5K0XGV2-F1
#
_cell.length_a   1.000
_cell.length_b   1.000
_cell.length_c   1.000
_cell.angle_alpha   90.00
_cell.angle_beta   90.00
_cell.angle_gamma   90.00
#
_symmetry.space_group_name_H-M   'P 1'
#
loop_
_entity.id
_entity.type
_entity.pdbx_description
1 polymer ?
#
loop_
_entity_poly.entity_id
_entity_poly.type
_entity_poly.pdbx_seq_one_letter_code
_entity_poly.pdbx_strand_id
1 'polypeptide(L)'
;CPRELQVVDDGVVACKSACNAFGLDQYCCTGSFANPTSCKPSYYSTVFKTACPRAYSYAFDDGSSTFTCKAVAYTITFCPAADG
;
A
#
# COMPACT_ATOMS: atom_id res chain seq x y z
N CYS A 1 -11.06 5.96 -3.28
CA CYS A 1 -11.00 4.62 -2.65
C CYS A 1 -12.13 3.75 -3.22
N PRO A 2 -11.85 2.54 -3.74
CA PRO A 2 -12.87 1.57 -4.16
C PRO A 2 -13.86 1.26 -3.05
N ARG A 3 -15.15 1.05 -3.37
CA ARG A 3 -16.24 0.99 -2.38
C ARG A 3 -16.01 -0.07 -1.29
N GLU A 4 -15.56 -1.23 -1.71
CA GLU A 4 -15.23 -2.40 -0.92
C GLU A 4 -14.05 -2.19 0.05
N LEU A 5 -13.29 -1.11 -0.11
CA LEU A 5 -12.16 -0.75 0.75
C LEU A 5 -12.46 0.46 1.65
N GLN A 6 -13.62 1.11 1.50
CA GLN A 6 -13.91 2.36 2.22
C GLN A 6 -14.14 2.11 3.71
N VAL A 7 -13.62 3.02 4.54
CA VAL A 7 -14.08 3.23 5.91
C VAL A 7 -14.94 4.47 5.90
N VAL A 8 -16.20 4.35 6.32
CA VAL A 8 -17.20 5.42 6.21
C VAL A 8 -17.61 5.91 7.60
N ASP A 9 -17.47 7.21 7.81
CA ASP A 9 -17.96 7.96 8.96
C ASP A 9 -18.19 9.42 8.51
N ASP A 10 -19.47 9.82 8.37
CA ASP A 10 -19.89 11.09 7.74
C ASP A 10 -19.16 11.44 6.41
N GLY A 11 -18.79 10.40 5.65
CA GLY A 11 -17.92 10.48 4.48
C GLY A 11 -16.89 9.35 4.46
N VAL A 12 -16.06 9.27 3.41
CA VAL A 12 -14.97 8.29 3.36
C VAL A 12 -13.77 8.85 4.13
N VAL A 13 -13.51 8.29 5.32
CA VAL A 13 -12.45 8.76 6.23
C VAL A 13 -11.14 7.99 6.10
N ALA A 14 -11.17 6.77 5.55
CA ALA A 14 -9.97 5.98 5.27
C ALA A 14 -10.20 4.95 4.15
N CYS A 15 -9.11 4.32 3.70
CA CYS A 15 -9.12 3.26 2.70
C CYS A 15 -8.32 2.05 3.19
N LYS A 16 -8.98 0.91 3.37
CA LYS A 16 -8.33 -0.35 3.76
C LYS A 16 -7.47 -0.89 2.62
N SER A 17 -6.38 -1.56 2.95
CA SER A 17 -5.70 -2.43 1.97
C SER A 17 -6.56 -3.64 1.64
N ALA A 18 -6.32 -4.28 0.49
CA ALA A 18 -7.01 -5.53 0.13
C ALA A 18 -6.80 -6.64 1.17
N CYS A 19 -5.60 -6.74 1.75
CA CYS A 19 -5.36 -7.69 2.83
C CYS A 19 -6.26 -7.40 4.05
N ASN A 20 -6.37 -6.14 4.47
CA ASN A 20 -7.22 -5.77 5.61
C ASN A 20 -8.72 -5.90 5.32
N ALA A 21 -9.13 -5.77 4.06
CA ALA A 21 -10.53 -5.92 3.67
C ALA A 21 -10.95 -7.39 3.52
N PHE A 22 -10.09 -8.24 2.96
CA PHE A 22 -10.46 -9.60 2.53
C PHE A 22 -9.74 -10.74 3.25
N GLY A 23 -8.56 -10.50 3.85
CA GLY A 23 -7.80 -11.52 4.57
C GLY A 23 -7.29 -12.69 3.72
N LEU A 24 -7.32 -12.58 2.39
CA LEU A 24 -6.90 -13.65 1.49
C LEU A 24 -5.38 -13.68 1.32
N ASP A 25 -4.82 -14.90 1.26
CA ASP A 25 -3.37 -15.10 1.12
C ASP A 25 -2.75 -14.34 -0.06
N GLN A 26 -3.46 -14.28 -1.19
CA GLN A 26 -3.01 -13.55 -2.39
C GLN A 26 -2.90 -12.03 -2.20
N TYR A 27 -3.61 -11.45 -1.23
CA TYR A 27 -3.55 -10.02 -0.91
C TYR A 27 -2.64 -9.73 0.27
N CYS A 28 -2.53 -10.68 1.21
CA CYS A 28 -1.67 -10.58 2.39
C CYS A 28 -0.25 -11.09 2.15
N CYS A 29 -0.01 -11.75 1.01
CA CYS A 29 1.24 -12.41 0.68
C CYS A 29 1.67 -13.43 1.75
N THR A 30 0.74 -14.32 2.10
CA THR A 30 0.93 -15.40 3.10
C THR A 30 0.75 -16.77 2.45
N GLY A 31 1.08 -17.85 3.17
CA GLY A 31 0.93 -19.22 2.68
C GLY A 31 1.68 -19.45 1.36
N SER A 32 0.98 -19.94 0.33
CA SER A 32 1.55 -20.14 -1.02
C SER A 32 1.99 -18.84 -1.71
N PHE A 33 1.55 -17.69 -1.20
CA PHE A 33 1.90 -16.35 -1.70
C PHE A 33 3.00 -15.68 -0.85
N ALA A 34 3.67 -16.40 0.04
CA ALA A 34 4.69 -15.84 0.94
C ALA A 34 6.04 -15.49 0.27
N ASN A 35 6.07 -15.28 -1.05
CA ASN A 35 7.26 -14.81 -1.75
C ASN A 35 6.91 -13.87 -2.92
N PRO A 36 7.84 -13.01 -3.38
CA PRO A 36 7.61 -12.04 -4.47
C PRO A 36 7.27 -12.69 -5.82
N THR A 37 7.71 -13.94 -6.02
CA THR A 37 7.43 -14.66 -7.27
C THR A 37 5.97 -15.09 -7.33
N SER A 38 5.38 -15.51 -6.22
CA SER A 38 3.97 -15.94 -6.17
C SER A 38 2.99 -14.83 -5.79
N CYS A 39 3.36 -13.86 -4.95
CA CYS A 39 2.51 -12.71 -4.67
C CYS A 39 2.70 -11.60 -5.71
N LYS A 40 1.70 -11.44 -6.59
CA LYS A 40 1.71 -10.42 -7.64
C LYS A 40 0.87 -9.21 -7.28
N PRO A 41 1.15 -8.02 -7.88
CA PRO A 41 0.26 -6.88 -7.77
C PRO A 41 -1.17 -7.25 -8.16
N SER A 42 -2.12 -6.80 -7.36
CA SER A 42 -3.56 -6.94 -7.62
C SER A 42 -4.14 -5.65 -8.15
N TYR A 43 -5.39 -5.70 -8.65
CA TYR A 43 -6.15 -4.49 -8.98
C TYR A 43 -6.12 -3.46 -7.83
N TYR A 44 -6.31 -3.93 -6.58
CA TYR A 44 -6.34 -3.07 -5.41
C TYR A 44 -4.99 -2.43 -5.10
N SER A 45 -3.89 -3.18 -5.16
CA SER A 45 -2.56 -2.59 -4.91
C SER A 45 -2.21 -1.54 -5.96
N THR A 46 -2.60 -1.75 -7.22
CA THR A 46 -2.39 -0.76 -8.30
C THR A 46 -3.11 0.55 -8.01
N VAL A 47 -4.29 0.54 -7.38
CA VAL A 47 -4.98 1.78 -6.97
C VAL A 47 -4.14 2.61 -6.01
N PHE A 48 -3.53 1.96 -5.00
CA PHE A 48 -2.64 2.65 -4.06
C PHE A 48 -1.34 3.10 -4.71
N LYS A 49 -0.77 2.28 -5.61
CA LYS A 49 0.45 2.61 -6.32
C LYS A 49 0.29 3.83 -7.22
N THR A 50 -0.83 3.94 -7.93
CA THR A 50 -1.12 5.10 -8.78
C THR A 50 -1.32 6.36 -7.95
N ALA A 51 -1.96 6.26 -6.79
CA ALA A 51 -2.18 7.40 -5.91
C ALA A 51 -0.90 7.88 -5.21
N CYS A 52 -0.03 6.95 -4.79
CA CYS A 52 1.22 7.20 -4.08
C CYS A 52 2.36 6.33 -4.66
N PRO A 53 2.98 6.72 -5.79
CA PRO A 53 3.96 5.89 -6.51
C PRO A 53 5.19 5.53 -5.69
N ARG A 54 5.57 6.39 -4.75
CA ARG A 54 6.72 6.22 -3.85
C ARG A 54 6.39 5.47 -2.56
N ALA A 55 5.14 5.06 -2.36
CA ALA A 55 4.76 4.26 -1.20
C ALA A 55 4.63 2.78 -1.57
N TYR A 56 4.83 1.91 -0.58
CA TYR A 56 4.50 0.49 -0.71
C TYR A 56 2.99 0.31 -0.86
N SER A 57 2.59 -0.37 -1.93
CA SER A 57 1.19 -0.65 -2.25
C SER A 57 0.73 -2.07 -1.90
N TYR A 58 1.67 -3.01 -1.72
CA TYR A 58 1.47 -4.35 -1.19
C TYR A 58 2.79 -4.87 -0.58
N ALA A 59 2.77 -6.07 0.04
CA ALA A 59 3.86 -6.54 0.88
C ALA A 59 5.20 -6.73 0.15
N PHE A 60 5.20 -7.02 -1.14
CA PHE A 60 6.42 -7.20 -1.95
C PHE A 60 6.55 -6.15 -3.06
N ASP A 61 6.06 -4.93 -2.84
CA ASP A 61 6.24 -3.79 -3.76
C ASP A 61 7.67 -3.22 -3.68
N ASP A 62 8.68 -4.05 -3.98
CA ASP A 62 10.08 -3.64 -3.97
C ASP A 62 10.54 -3.07 -5.33
N GLY A 63 11.59 -2.23 -5.29
CA GLY A 63 12.20 -1.60 -6.47
C GLY A 63 11.84 -0.12 -6.70
N SER A 64 10.60 0.29 -6.40
CA SER A 64 10.17 1.71 -6.48
C SER A 64 9.74 2.32 -5.14
N SER A 65 9.58 1.48 -4.10
CA SER A 65 9.14 1.90 -2.77
C SER A 65 10.22 1.74 -1.69
N THR A 66 11.33 1.07 -2.01
CA THR A 66 12.46 0.90 -1.08
C THR A 66 13.39 2.11 -1.16
N PHE A 67 13.45 2.91 -0.09
CA PHE A 67 14.37 4.04 0.01
C PHE A 67 15.37 3.79 1.14
N THR A 68 16.66 3.93 0.83
CA THR A 68 17.73 3.83 1.82
C THR A 68 18.52 5.14 1.85
N CYS A 69 18.82 5.61 3.05
CA CYS A 69 19.59 6.84 3.26
C CYS A 69 20.42 6.71 4.54
N LYS A 70 21.68 7.13 4.50
CA LYS A 70 22.47 7.36 5.71
C LYS A 70 22.20 8.77 6.19
N ALA A 71 21.40 8.91 7.25
CA ALA A 71 21.01 10.21 7.80
C ALA A 71 21.19 10.24 9.32
N VAL A 72 21.36 11.45 9.85
CA VAL A 72 21.42 11.69 11.31
C VAL A 72 20.05 12.00 11.91
N ALA A 73 19.07 12.35 11.06
CA ALA A 73 17.69 12.64 11.45
C ALA A 73 16.74 12.44 10.24
N TYR A 74 15.45 12.28 10.54
CA TYR A 74 14.35 12.20 9.56
C TYR A 74 13.24 13.18 9.96
N THR A 75 12.48 13.66 8.98
CA THR A 75 11.27 14.46 9.20
C THR A 75 10.07 13.72 8.66
N ILE A 76 8.99 13.63 9.45
CA ILE A 76 7.72 13.04 9.04
C ILE A 76 6.69 14.17 9.00
N THR A 77 6.09 14.38 7.83
CA THR A 77 5.11 15.45 7.59
C THR A 77 3.77 14.83 7.24
N PHE A 78 2.72 15.22 7.96
CA PHE A 78 1.35 14.88 7.60
C PHE A 78 0.79 15.92 6.65
N CYS A 79 0.08 15.48 5.61
CA CYS A 79 -0.42 16.34 4.53
C CYS A 79 0.71 17.17 3.85
N PRO A 80 1.78 16.52 3.34
CA PRO A 80 2.81 17.25 2.59
C PRO A 80 2.21 17.90 1.34
N ALA A 81 2.79 19.02 0.90
CA ALA A 81 2.52 19.54 -0.44
C ALA A 81 2.83 18.43 -1.46
N ALA A 82 1.96 18.24 -2.45
CA ALA A 82 1.98 17.08 -3.32
C ALA A 82 3.26 16.98 -4.16
N ASP A 83 4.28 16.30 -3.62
CA ASP A 83 5.43 15.84 -4.39
C ASP A 83 5.28 14.32 -4.54
N GLY A 84 4.79 13.91 -5.73
CA GLY A 84 4.55 12.52 -6.11
C GLY A 84 5.75 11.59 -5.95
#